data_AF-A0A0V0HIK0-F1
#
_entry.id   AF-A0A0V0HIK0-F1
#
_cell.length_a   1.000
_cell.length_b   1.000
_cell.length_c   1.000
_cell.angle_alpha   90.00
_cell.angle_beta   90.00
_cell.angle_gamma   90.00
#
_symmetry.space_group_name_H-M   'P 1'
#
loop_
_entity.id
_entity.type
_entity.pdbx_description
1 polymer ?
#
loop_
_entity_poly.entity_id
_entity_poly.type
_entity_poly.pdbx_seq_one_letter_code
_entity_poly.pdbx_strand_id
1 'polypeptide(L)'
;MRRFVADKAKTLINRSRTTCSSSSPITTSTSVLQRLTSSSSQSPAVLRFLSTSSDSMASDYSSTPVTLNNVNPKVLKCEYAVRGEIVNLAQKLQQDLKENPGSHPFDEILYCNIGNPQSLAQQPITFFREVLALCDHPLILDKSETQGLFRYEDCLSTSVHLVAQGNSLYTFVFIDV
;
A
#
# COMPACT_ATOMS: atom_id res chain seq x y z
N MET A 1 -23.11 -12.05 0.49
CA MET A 1 -23.56 -11.69 -0.86
C MET A 1 -24.31 -10.36 -0.82
N ARG A 2 -23.66 -9.26 -1.21
CA ARG A 2 -24.29 -7.92 -1.26
C ARG A 2 -25.14 -7.83 -2.53
N ARG A 3 -26.46 -7.99 -2.41
CA ARG A 3 -27.42 -7.74 -3.50
C ARG A 3 -27.91 -6.29 -3.41
N PHE A 4 -27.54 -5.49 -4.41
CA PHE A 4 -28.31 -4.39 -5.00
C PHE A 4 -28.86 -3.27 -4.09
N VAL A 5 -28.10 -2.17 -3.99
CA VAL A 5 -28.62 -0.80 -3.71
C VAL A 5 -28.64 0.03 -5.02
N ALA A 6 -28.71 -0.63 -6.18
CA ALA A 6 -28.74 0.05 -7.48
C ALA A 6 -30.13 0.63 -7.83
N ASP A 7 -31.18 0.27 -7.10
CA ASP A 7 -32.57 0.64 -7.44
C ASP A 7 -33.00 2.00 -6.88
N LYS A 8 -32.33 2.53 -5.85
CA LYS A 8 -32.71 3.83 -5.24
C LYS A 8 -32.15 5.06 -5.98
N ALA A 9 -31.13 4.91 -6.83
CA ALA A 9 -30.44 6.04 -7.46
C ALA A 9 -31.10 6.55 -8.76
N LYS A 10 -32.06 5.82 -9.34
CA LYS A 10 -32.66 6.17 -10.63
C LYS A 10 -33.83 7.16 -10.57
N THR A 11 -34.31 7.53 -9.38
CA THR A 11 -35.53 8.35 -9.24
C THR A 11 -35.28 9.81 -8.85
N LEU A 12 -34.01 10.24 -8.70
CA LEU A 12 -33.67 11.62 -8.29
C LEU A 12 -32.98 12.47 -9.38
N ILE A 13 -32.75 11.92 -10.58
CA ILE A 13 -32.05 12.60 -11.68
C ILE A 13 -33.06 13.17 -12.68
N ASN A 14 -33.95 14.07 -12.25
CA ASN A 14 -34.74 14.83 -13.23
C ASN A 14 -35.13 16.26 -12.82
N ARG A 15 -34.38 16.90 -11.91
CA ARG A 15 -34.77 18.23 -11.44
C ARG A 15 -33.62 19.19 -11.17
N SER A 16 -32.74 19.40 -12.15
CA SER A 16 -31.89 20.60 -12.26
C SER A 16 -31.20 20.67 -13.62
N ARG A 17 -31.83 21.34 -14.59
CA ARG A 17 -31.16 21.89 -15.78
C ARG A 17 -31.71 23.30 -16.03
N THR A 18 -30.96 24.29 -15.57
CA THR A 18 -31.06 25.72 -15.95
C THR A 18 -29.69 26.34 -15.65
N THR A 19 -28.85 26.60 -16.68
CA THR A 19 -28.39 27.94 -17.16
C THR A 19 -27.53 28.73 -16.16
N CYS A 20 -26.40 29.40 -16.45
CA CYS A 20 -25.68 29.82 -17.66
C CYS A 20 -24.31 30.48 -17.28
N SER A 21 -23.36 30.48 -18.23
CA SER A 21 -22.38 31.55 -18.61
C SER A 21 -21.33 32.20 -17.66
N SER A 22 -20.05 32.11 -18.07
CA SER A 22 -19.11 33.21 -18.48
C SER A 22 -17.80 33.51 -17.70
N SER A 23 -16.68 33.47 -18.47
CA SER A 23 -15.49 34.35 -18.54
C SER A 23 -14.32 34.32 -17.51
N SER A 24 -13.14 34.72 -18.02
CA SER A 24 -11.75 34.30 -17.71
C SER A 24 -10.87 35.38 -16.99
N PRO A 25 -9.51 35.46 -17.11
CA PRO A 25 -8.52 35.28 -16.02
C PRO A 25 -7.65 36.52 -15.68
N ILE A 26 -6.77 36.46 -14.65
CA ILE A 26 -5.73 37.49 -14.39
C ILE A 26 -4.37 36.86 -14.04
N THR A 27 -3.34 37.44 -14.66
CA THR A 27 -1.88 37.19 -14.64
C THR A 27 -1.15 38.19 -13.73
N THR A 28 0.01 37.84 -13.15
CA THR A 28 1.26 38.65 -12.85
C THR A 28 2.00 38.04 -11.64
N SER A 29 3.32 38.05 -11.41
CA SER A 29 4.52 38.59 -12.08
C SER A 29 5.79 37.94 -11.48
N THR A 30 6.89 38.02 -12.22
CA THR A 30 8.26 37.49 -12.00
C THR A 30 9.21 38.38 -11.18
N SER A 31 10.22 37.79 -10.52
CA SER A 31 11.63 38.27 -10.34
C SER A 31 12.40 37.16 -9.58
N VAL A 32 13.56 36.57 -9.92
CA VAL A 32 14.88 36.94 -10.50
C VAL A 32 15.93 37.49 -9.49
N LEU A 33 16.79 36.55 -9.05
CA LEU A 33 18.25 36.56 -8.78
C LEU A 33 18.93 37.22 -7.56
N GLN A 34 19.75 36.36 -6.92
CA GLN A 34 21.16 36.47 -6.46
C GLN A 34 21.56 37.43 -5.32
N ARG A 35 22.38 36.91 -4.37
CA ARG A 35 23.87 36.98 -4.44
C ARG A 35 24.56 36.36 -3.21
N LEU A 36 25.74 35.79 -3.47
CA LEU A 36 26.70 35.10 -2.62
C LEU A 36 27.42 36.02 -1.60
N THR A 37 27.92 35.46 -0.50
CA THR A 37 29.23 35.82 0.10
C THR A 37 29.86 34.60 0.80
N SER A 38 31.18 34.64 0.90
CA SER A 38 32.14 33.52 0.97
C SER A 38 33.04 33.57 2.21
N SER A 39 33.88 32.53 2.37
CA SER A 39 35.12 32.44 3.20
C SER A 39 34.93 32.00 4.66
N SER A 40 35.81 31.24 5.33
CA SER A 40 37.21 30.92 5.09
C SER A 40 37.64 29.64 5.84
N SER A 41 38.70 29.06 5.31
CA SER A 41 39.60 28.00 5.76
C SER A 41 40.04 28.00 7.24
N GLN A 42 40.29 26.80 7.79
CA GLN A 42 41.61 26.41 8.29
C GLN A 42 41.62 24.93 8.74
N SER A 43 42.43 24.13 8.04
CA SER A 43 42.88 22.82 8.48
C SER A 43 44.32 22.95 8.97
N PRO A 44 44.71 22.24 10.03
CA PRO A 44 46.02 21.60 10.03
C PRO A 44 45.90 20.11 10.33
N ALA A 45 46.55 19.31 9.48
CA ALA A 45 46.98 17.97 9.82
C ALA A 45 47.99 18.04 10.98
N VAL A 46 48.04 17.02 11.85
CA VAL A 46 49.25 16.40 12.43
C VAL A 46 48.85 15.31 13.43
N LEU A 47 49.51 14.15 13.26
CA LEU A 47 49.65 12.99 14.15
C LEU A 47 48.48 11.98 14.29
N ARG A 48 48.52 11.00 13.38
CA ARG A 48 48.13 9.60 13.63
C ARG A 48 48.90 9.06 14.84
N PHE A 49 48.21 8.83 15.93
CA PHE A 49 48.67 7.94 17.00
C PHE A 49 47.89 6.63 16.85
N LEU A 50 48.52 5.59 16.29
CA LEU A 50 47.94 4.24 16.29
C LEU A 50 48.18 3.62 17.67
N SER A 51 47.27 3.89 18.60
CA SER A 51 47.10 3.04 19.78
C SER A 51 46.16 1.90 19.40
N THR A 52 46.73 0.74 19.11
CA THR A 52 45.97 -0.52 19.05
C THR A 52 45.66 -0.94 20.48
N SER A 53 44.62 -0.35 21.08
CA SER A 53 44.00 -0.94 22.26
C SER A 53 43.10 -2.07 21.78
N SER A 54 43.46 -3.29 22.16
CA SER A 54 42.58 -4.45 22.13
C SER A 54 41.45 -4.23 23.14
N ASP A 55 40.52 -3.35 22.79
CA ASP A 55 39.30 -3.16 23.56
C ASP A 55 38.33 -4.27 23.19
N SER A 56 38.25 -5.22 24.12
CA SER A 56 37.22 -6.24 24.29
C SER A 56 35.87 -5.79 23.70
N MET A 57 35.48 -6.39 22.58
CA MET A 57 34.20 -6.19 21.88
C MET A 57 33.05 -6.90 22.62
N ALA A 58 32.96 -6.71 23.94
CA ALA A 58 31.73 -6.92 24.67
C ALA A 58 31.05 -5.56 24.79
N SER A 59 30.61 -5.00 23.64
CA SER A 59 29.70 -3.87 23.68
C SER A 59 28.41 -4.40 24.29
N ASP A 60 28.14 -3.98 25.52
CA ASP A 60 26.86 -4.09 26.19
C ASP A 60 25.80 -3.47 25.25
N TYR A 61 25.16 -4.31 24.43
CA TYR A 61 24.07 -3.94 23.54
C TYR A 61 22.80 -3.72 24.39
N SER A 62 22.89 -2.87 25.42
CA SER A 62 21.75 -2.15 25.93
C SER A 62 21.33 -1.19 24.82
N SER A 63 20.61 -1.73 23.83
CA SER A 63 20.07 -0.97 22.72
C SER A 63 19.34 0.23 23.29
N THR A 64 19.82 1.44 22.99
CA THR A 64 19.14 2.67 23.40
C THR A 64 17.67 2.57 22.97
N PRO A 65 16.70 2.74 23.89
CA PRO A 65 15.29 2.58 23.56
C PRO A 65 14.91 3.46 22.37
N VAL A 66 14.18 2.92 21.39
CA VAL A 66 13.72 3.70 20.23
C VAL A 66 12.69 4.72 20.69
N THR A 67 12.93 5.99 20.38
CA THR A 67 12.08 7.14 20.73
C THR A 67 11.88 8.02 19.49
N LEU A 68 10.85 8.87 19.48
CA LEU A 68 10.63 9.81 18.35
C LEU A 68 11.81 10.76 18.12
N ASN A 69 12.64 11.00 19.15
CA ASN A 69 13.81 11.88 19.06
C ASN A 69 15.03 11.20 18.44
N ASN A 70 15.08 9.86 18.42
CA ASN A 70 16.22 9.09 17.89
C ASN A 70 15.92 8.35 16.57
N VAL A 71 14.68 8.40 16.08
CA VAL A 71 14.35 7.87 14.75
C VAL A 71 14.86 8.79 13.65
N ASN A 72 15.13 8.24 12.47
CA ASN A 72 15.58 9.00 11.30
C ASN A 72 14.58 10.14 10.97
N PRO A 73 15.03 11.41 10.95
CA PRO A 73 14.17 12.55 10.65
C PRO A 73 13.44 12.48 9.29
N LYS A 74 13.94 11.68 8.33
CA LYS A 74 13.25 11.45 7.06
C LYS A 74 11.97 10.63 7.22
N VAL A 75 11.93 9.71 8.19
CA VAL A 75 10.72 8.94 8.52
C VAL A 75 9.68 9.86 9.13
N LEU A 76 10.09 10.76 10.03
CA LEU A 76 9.19 11.76 10.63
C LEU A 76 8.58 12.71 9.60
N LYS A 77 9.31 13.03 8.52
CA LYS A 77 8.84 13.89 7.42
C LYS A 77 8.11 13.11 6.31
N CYS A 78 8.11 11.79 6.35
CA CYS A 78 7.50 10.97 5.30
C CYS A 78 5.99 10.91 5.49
N GLU A 79 5.23 11.26 4.45
CA GLU A 79 3.78 11.24 4.46
C GLU A 79 3.25 10.29 3.39
N TYR A 80 2.30 9.43 3.78
CA TYR A 80 1.61 8.52 2.86
C TYR A 80 0.09 8.70 2.98
N ALA A 81 -0.44 9.65 2.21
CA ALA A 81 -1.83 10.09 2.32
C ALA A 81 -2.87 8.98 2.06
N VAL A 82 -2.55 7.99 1.21
CA VAL A 82 -3.45 6.86 0.87
C VAL A 82 -3.82 6.04 2.12
N ARG A 83 -2.90 5.93 3.09
CA ARG A 83 -3.13 5.32 4.41
C ARG A 83 -2.74 6.29 5.53
N GLY A 84 -3.21 7.53 5.42
CA GLY A 84 -2.97 8.59 6.40
C GLY A 84 -4.10 8.76 7.43
N GLU A 85 -4.20 9.95 8.00
CA GLU A 85 -5.09 10.24 9.13
C GLU A 85 -6.58 10.02 8.83
N ILE A 86 -7.01 10.27 7.58
CA ILE A 86 -8.39 10.01 7.15
C ILE A 86 -8.78 8.54 7.34
N VAL A 87 -7.85 7.62 7.12
CA VAL A 87 -8.07 6.17 7.28
C VAL A 87 -8.12 5.81 8.77
N ASN A 88 -7.24 6.42 9.59
CA ASN A 88 -7.27 6.24 11.04
C ASN A 88 -8.62 6.69 11.63
N LEU A 89 -9.15 7.83 11.17
CA LEU A 89 -10.46 8.32 11.59
C LEU A 89 -11.59 7.39 11.14
N ALA A 90 -11.54 6.94 9.88
CA ALA A 90 -12.51 5.98 9.34
C ALA A 90 -12.54 4.67 10.15
N GLN A 91 -11.38 4.18 10.60
CA GLN A 91 -11.28 2.99 11.46
C GLN A 91 -11.90 3.22 12.85
N LYS A 92 -11.66 4.39 13.46
CA LYS A 92 -12.29 4.76 14.74
C LYS A 92 -13.81 4.78 14.59
N LEU A 93 -14.34 5.48 13.57
CA LEU A 93 -15.78 5.51 13.28
C LEU A 93 -16.35 4.11 13.01
N GLN A 94 -15.60 3.25 12.31
CA GLN A 94 -16.04 1.87 12.09
C GLN A 94 -16.10 1.05 13.38
N GLN A 95 -15.23 1.34 14.36
CA GLN A 95 -15.31 0.73 15.69
C GLN A 95 -16.50 1.31 16.48
N ASP A 96 -16.68 2.62 16.46
CA ASP A 96 -17.79 3.31 17.11
C ASP A 96 -19.15 2.81 16.59
N LEU A 97 -19.29 2.56 15.28
CA LEU A 97 -20.48 1.96 14.68
C LEU A 97 -20.78 0.54 15.19
N LYS A 98 -19.74 -0.24 15.50
CA LYS A 98 -19.90 -1.60 16.05
C LYS A 98 -20.33 -1.56 17.51
N GLU A 99 -19.75 -0.65 18.28
CA GLU A 99 -20.02 -0.51 19.72
C GLU A 99 -21.34 0.20 19.99
N ASN A 100 -21.66 1.21 19.18
CA ASN A 100 -22.84 2.06 19.31
C ASN A 100 -23.64 2.11 17.99
N PRO A 101 -24.40 1.05 17.66
CA PRO A 101 -25.23 1.02 16.46
C PRO A 101 -26.23 2.18 16.43
N GLY A 102 -26.32 2.91 15.31
CA GLY A 102 -27.23 4.05 15.14
C GLY A 102 -26.74 5.38 15.72
N SER A 103 -25.51 5.45 16.24
CA SER A 103 -24.88 6.69 16.72
C SER A 103 -24.54 7.70 15.62
N HIS A 104 -24.43 7.24 14.37
CA HIS A 104 -24.09 8.04 13.21
C HIS A 104 -25.21 8.00 12.15
N PRO A 105 -25.28 8.98 11.23
CA PRO A 105 -26.31 9.01 10.16
C PRO A 105 -26.05 8.00 9.03
N PHE A 106 -25.19 7.02 9.24
CA PHE A 106 -24.80 5.97 8.29
C PHE A 106 -24.48 4.68 9.06
N ASP A 107 -24.62 3.54 8.40
CA ASP A 107 -24.48 2.22 9.03
C ASP A 107 -23.12 1.55 8.78
N GLU A 108 -22.42 1.96 7.73
CA GLU A 108 -21.11 1.39 7.35
C GLU A 108 -20.17 2.44 6.78
N ILE A 109 -18.87 2.16 6.89
CA ILE A 109 -17.79 2.92 6.25
C ILE A 109 -17.43 2.22 4.94
N LEU A 110 -17.52 2.96 3.83
CA LEU A 110 -17.08 2.48 2.51
C LEU A 110 -15.71 3.07 2.17
N TYR A 111 -14.70 2.19 2.06
CA TYR A 111 -13.34 2.58 1.72
C TYR A 111 -13.18 2.79 0.21
N CYS A 112 -13.22 4.06 -0.22
CA CYS A 112 -12.97 4.48 -1.61
C CYS A 112 -11.57 5.12 -1.80
N ASN A 113 -10.70 5.04 -0.80
CA ASN A 113 -9.40 5.73 -0.78
C ASN A 113 -8.26 4.91 -1.40
N ILE A 114 -8.41 3.59 -1.53
CA ILE A 114 -7.41 2.69 -2.15
C ILE A 114 -8.06 2.02 -3.36
N GLY A 115 -7.30 1.89 -4.45
CA GLY A 115 -7.66 1.09 -5.61
C GLY A 115 -7.60 -0.42 -5.33
N ASN A 116 -8.34 -0.91 -4.33
CA ASN A 116 -8.57 -2.34 -4.10
C ASN A 116 -10.00 -2.69 -4.56
N PRO A 117 -10.17 -3.16 -5.80
CA PRO A 117 -11.49 -3.50 -6.31
C PRO A 117 -12.07 -4.79 -5.70
N GLN A 118 -11.24 -5.70 -5.18
CA GLN A 118 -11.71 -6.92 -4.51
C GLN A 118 -12.41 -6.59 -3.18
N SER A 119 -11.93 -5.58 -2.43
CA SER A 119 -12.60 -5.02 -1.24
C SER A 119 -14.00 -4.48 -1.56
N LEU A 120 -14.21 -4.05 -2.81
CA LEU A 120 -15.50 -3.60 -3.35
C LEU A 120 -16.27 -4.71 -4.06
N ALA A 121 -16.00 -5.97 -3.71
CA ALA A 121 -16.69 -7.17 -4.18
C ALA A 121 -16.45 -7.55 -5.65
N GLN A 122 -15.38 -7.05 -6.29
CA GLN A 122 -14.92 -7.64 -7.54
C GLN A 122 -14.56 -9.11 -7.31
N GLN A 123 -15.14 -10.01 -8.09
CA GLN A 123 -14.81 -11.43 -8.02
C GLN A 123 -13.40 -11.67 -8.55
N PRO A 124 -12.56 -12.46 -7.86
CA PRO A 124 -11.27 -12.84 -8.40
C PRO A 124 -11.43 -13.62 -9.70
N ILE A 125 -10.46 -13.45 -10.60
CA ILE A 125 -10.44 -14.18 -11.87
C ILE A 125 -10.09 -15.65 -11.58
N THR A 126 -11.02 -16.55 -11.91
CA THR A 126 -10.93 -17.98 -11.57
C THR A 126 -9.66 -18.64 -12.08
N PHE A 127 -9.30 -18.42 -13.35
CA PHE A 127 -8.12 -19.03 -13.96
C PHE A 127 -6.83 -18.76 -13.17
N PHE A 128 -6.60 -17.51 -12.76
CA PHE A 128 -5.40 -17.19 -11.97
C PHE A 128 -5.43 -17.84 -10.59
N ARG A 129 -6.60 -17.90 -9.94
CA ARG A 129 -6.75 -18.58 -8.64
C ARG A 129 -6.53 -20.08 -8.75
N GLU A 130 -6.99 -20.70 -9.82
CA GLU A 130 -6.78 -22.12 -10.13
C GLU A 130 -5.30 -22.43 -10.33
N VAL A 131 -4.60 -21.67 -11.19
CA VAL A 131 -3.15 -21.83 -11.41
C VAL A 131 -2.37 -21.64 -10.11
N LEU A 132 -2.69 -20.61 -9.33
CA LEU A 132 -2.04 -20.35 -8.04
C LEU A 132 -2.22 -21.51 -7.06
N ALA A 133 -3.43 -22.04 -6.93
CA ALA A 133 -3.69 -23.17 -6.04
C ALA A 133 -2.86 -24.41 -6.42
N LEU A 134 -2.68 -24.66 -7.72
CA LEU A 134 -1.83 -25.76 -8.22
C LEU A 134 -0.35 -25.51 -7.97
N CYS A 135 0.11 -24.26 -8.10
CA CYS A 135 1.49 -23.87 -7.78
C CYS A 135 1.79 -23.95 -6.28
N ASP A 136 0.86 -23.53 -5.43
CA ASP A 136 1.01 -23.52 -3.96
C ASP A 136 1.00 -24.94 -3.37
N HIS A 137 0.26 -25.86 -3.99
CA HIS A 137 0.20 -27.26 -3.58
C HIS A 137 0.37 -28.22 -4.76
N PRO A 138 1.60 -28.42 -5.27
CA PRO A 138 1.84 -29.21 -6.48
C PRO A 138 1.48 -30.69 -6.33
N LEU A 139 1.45 -31.24 -5.11
CA LEU A 139 1.05 -32.64 -4.86
C LEU A 139 -0.42 -32.92 -5.20
N ILE A 140 -1.25 -31.88 -5.38
CA ILE A 140 -2.62 -32.06 -5.83
C ILE A 140 -2.66 -32.49 -7.31
N LEU A 141 -1.61 -32.24 -8.09
CA LEU A 141 -1.54 -32.65 -9.50
C LEU A 141 -1.56 -34.17 -9.68
N ASP A 142 -1.06 -34.92 -8.69
CA ASP A 142 -1.02 -36.38 -8.73
C ASP A 142 -2.37 -37.04 -8.38
N LYS A 143 -3.36 -36.26 -7.95
CA LYS A 143 -4.67 -36.76 -7.55
C LYS A 143 -5.63 -36.81 -8.73
N SER A 144 -6.34 -37.92 -8.88
CA SER A 144 -7.30 -38.14 -9.96
C SER A 144 -8.47 -37.14 -9.96
N GLU A 145 -8.83 -36.65 -8.78
CA GLU A 145 -9.96 -35.76 -8.52
C GLU A 145 -9.70 -34.32 -9.03
N THR A 146 -8.44 -33.96 -9.20
CA THR A 146 -8.01 -32.61 -9.63
C THR A 146 -8.54 -32.25 -11.00
N GLN A 147 -8.71 -33.24 -11.86
CA GLN A 147 -9.32 -33.12 -13.20
C GLN A 147 -10.75 -32.60 -13.17
N GLY A 148 -11.51 -32.94 -12.11
CA GLY A 148 -12.91 -32.52 -11.96
C GLY A 148 -13.09 -31.19 -11.23
N LEU A 149 -12.05 -30.70 -10.56
CA LEU A 149 -12.11 -29.51 -9.69
C LEU A 149 -11.54 -28.26 -10.34
N PHE A 150 -10.61 -28.41 -11.29
CA PHE A 150 -9.91 -27.31 -11.96
C PHE A 150 -10.21 -27.34 -13.46
N ARG A 151 -10.08 -26.18 -14.13
CA ARG A 151 -9.93 -26.11 -15.60
C ARG A 151 -8.58 -26.71 -16.00
N TYR A 152 -8.52 -28.03 -15.93
CA TYR A 152 -7.28 -28.76 -15.72
C TYR A 152 -6.26 -28.56 -16.84
N GLU A 153 -6.66 -28.66 -18.11
CA GLU A 153 -5.72 -28.61 -19.24
C GLU A 153 -4.93 -27.28 -19.31
N ASP A 154 -5.63 -26.14 -19.27
CA ASP A 154 -4.98 -24.82 -19.35
C ASP A 154 -4.23 -24.46 -18.06
N CYS A 155 -4.78 -24.83 -16.90
CA CYS A 155 -4.19 -24.51 -15.60
C CYS A 155 -2.97 -25.39 -15.30
N LEU A 156 -2.98 -26.66 -15.71
CA LEU A 156 -1.87 -27.59 -15.52
C LEU A 156 -0.65 -27.14 -16.32
N SER A 157 -0.82 -26.88 -17.62
CA SER A 157 0.30 -26.46 -18.49
C SER A 157 0.98 -25.20 -17.93
N THR A 158 0.16 -24.23 -17.50
CA THR A 158 0.65 -22.99 -16.89
C THR A 158 1.33 -23.23 -15.55
N SER A 159 0.72 -24.00 -14.64
CA SER A 159 1.28 -24.26 -13.30
C SER A 159 2.55 -25.10 -13.33
N VAL A 160 2.59 -26.17 -14.12
CA VAL A 160 3.79 -27.01 -14.31
C VAL A 160 4.93 -26.18 -14.89
N HIS A 161 4.66 -25.31 -15.86
CA HIS A 161 5.66 -24.39 -16.41
C HIS A 161 6.22 -23.44 -15.33
N LEU A 162 5.35 -22.83 -14.53
CA LEU A 162 5.73 -21.90 -13.46
C LEU A 162 6.51 -22.60 -12.34
N VAL A 163 6.10 -23.79 -11.91
CA VAL A 163 6.81 -24.59 -10.90
C VAL A 163 8.18 -25.01 -11.41
N ALA A 164 8.28 -25.43 -12.68
CA ALA A 164 9.56 -25.78 -13.30
C ALA A 164 10.53 -24.59 -13.37
N GLN A 165 10.02 -23.37 -13.58
CA GLN A 165 10.80 -22.13 -13.56
C GLN A 165 11.13 -21.66 -12.13
N GLY A 166 10.23 -21.86 -11.17
CA GLY A 166 10.34 -21.41 -9.77
C GLY A 166 11.44 -22.10 -8.95
N ASN A 167 11.92 -23.27 -9.38
CA ASN A 167 13.12 -23.90 -8.82
C ASN A 167 14.42 -23.11 -9.12
N SER A 168 14.33 -22.03 -9.90
CA SER A 168 15.38 -21.01 -10.04
C SER A 168 15.00 -19.75 -9.25
N LEU A 169 15.23 -19.76 -7.93
CA LEU A 169 15.40 -18.60 -7.01
C LEU A 169 14.39 -17.42 -7.03
N TYR A 170 13.26 -17.49 -7.73
CA TYR A 170 12.24 -16.44 -7.72
C TYR A 170 10.99 -16.87 -6.94
N THR A 171 10.91 -16.46 -5.68
CA THR A 171 9.67 -16.50 -4.90
C THR A 171 8.64 -15.61 -5.58
N PHE A 172 7.58 -16.21 -6.12
CA PHE A 172 6.42 -15.47 -6.61
C PHE A 172 5.69 -14.84 -5.41
N VAL A 173 5.92 -13.56 -5.15
CA VAL A 173 5.14 -12.79 -4.18
C VAL A 173 3.90 -12.27 -4.90
N PHE A 174 2.79 -13.02 -4.81
CA PHE A 174 1.49 -12.50 -5.21
C PHE A 174 0.96 -11.58 -4.13
N ILE A 175 0.93 -10.28 -4.42
CA ILE A 175 0.32 -9.28 -3.55
C ILE A 175 -1.14 -9.13 -3.98
N ASP A 176 -2.05 -9.81 -3.27
CA ASP A 176 -3.44 -9.37 -3.22
C ASP A 176 -3.48 -8.09 -2.36
N VAL A 177 -3.53 -6.92 -3.00
CA VAL A 177 -3.76 -5.62 -2.32
C VAL A 177 -5.24 -5.31 -2.28
#